data_AF-M1C6V7-F1
#
_entry.id   AF-M1C6V7-F1
#
_cell.length_a   1.000
_cell.length_b   1.000
_cell.length_c   1.000
_cell.angle_alpha   90.00
_cell.angle_beta   90.00
_cell.angle_gamma   90.00
#
_symmetry.space_group_name_H-M   'P 1'
#
loop_
_entity.id
_entity.type
_entity.pdbx_description
1 polymer ?
#
loop_
_entity_poly.entity_id
_entity_poly.type
_entity_poly.pdbx_seq_one_letter_code
_entity_poly.pdbx_strand_id
1 'polypeptide(L)'
;MGSVVQDFVSVPNAEAYTFHSVSAFTLLLFIWERKKRPFLIDSEMLIDLPSLEGCFSPEFEKLMKREYECMKFNSGKIYNTCRVMESPFLDLLLKEVTNNNEKQWALGPFNPVTFPKNGPNTKSHTCLLWLDKQEPNSVILVSFGTTTSFSDEQIKEIAIGLEQSEQKFIWVLRDADKGNVFTKDSSRKIELPKGFEERVKEKGILVRDWAPQLEILSHCSTGGFLSHCGWNSCMESVSMGVPIAAWPMHSDQPRNAVLITKILKIGIVVREWANRNELVKSNVVKKCVEKLMASKGGDEMRNKAKYLSVEIRKSVAEGGIKRIELDSFISHITR
;
A
#
# COMPACT_ATOMS: atom_id res chain seq x y z
N MET A 1 -3.46 -8.18 -18.62
CA MET A 1 -4.20 -8.92 -19.65
C MET A 1 -3.19 -9.60 -20.58
N GLY A 2 -2.58 -10.68 -20.11
CA GLY A 2 -1.53 -11.42 -20.80
C GLY A 2 -2.03 -12.13 -22.04
N SER A 3 -3.34 -12.39 -22.17
CA SER A 3 -3.91 -13.02 -23.37
C SER A 3 -3.79 -12.20 -24.64
N VAL A 4 -3.71 -10.87 -24.54
CA VAL A 4 -3.57 -9.95 -25.68
C VAL A 4 -2.12 -9.84 -26.14
N VAL A 5 -1.17 -10.19 -25.27
CA VAL A 5 0.26 -10.01 -25.52
C VAL A 5 0.91 -11.27 -26.09
N GLN A 6 0.26 -12.44 -26.02
CA GLN A 6 0.85 -13.71 -26.45
C GLN A 6 1.36 -13.69 -27.89
N ASP A 7 0.70 -12.95 -28.77
CA ASP A 7 1.03 -12.86 -30.19
C ASP A 7 2.36 -12.12 -30.45
N PHE A 8 2.96 -11.45 -29.45
CA PHE A 8 4.24 -10.77 -29.61
C PHE A 8 5.35 -11.72 -30.09
N VAL A 9 5.25 -13.01 -29.76
CA VAL A 9 6.23 -14.04 -30.20
C VAL A 9 6.25 -14.20 -31.72
N SER A 10 5.20 -13.76 -32.42
CA SER A 10 5.10 -13.78 -33.88
C SER A 10 5.58 -12.49 -34.54
N VAL A 11 5.85 -11.44 -33.76
CA VAL A 11 6.29 -10.14 -34.27
C VAL A 11 7.82 -10.06 -34.19
N PRO A 12 8.53 -9.95 -35.34
CA PRO A 12 9.98 -9.83 -35.33
C PRO A 12 10.43 -8.61 -34.51
N ASN A 13 11.46 -8.79 -33.69
CA ASN A 13 12.04 -7.75 -32.82
C ASN A 13 11.07 -7.19 -31.76
N ALA A 14 9.98 -7.88 -31.43
CA ALA A 14 9.12 -7.50 -30.30
C ALA A 14 9.57 -8.17 -29.00
N GLU A 15 9.45 -7.45 -27.89
CA GLU A 15 9.66 -7.96 -26.53
C GLU A 15 8.46 -7.62 -25.65
N ALA A 16 8.11 -8.53 -24.73
CA ALA A 16 7.01 -8.33 -23.80
C ALA A 16 7.51 -8.40 -22.37
N TYR A 17 7.15 -7.41 -21.54
CA TYR A 17 7.55 -7.38 -20.15
C TYR A 17 6.35 -7.54 -19.23
N THR A 18 6.48 -8.36 -18.19
CA THR A 18 5.45 -8.47 -17.15
C THR A 18 5.71 -7.44 -16.07
N PHE A 19 4.79 -6.50 -15.90
CA PHE A 19 4.82 -5.56 -14.78
C PHE A 19 4.07 -6.13 -13.57
N HIS A 20 4.81 -6.43 -12.51
CA HIS A 20 4.27 -6.86 -11.23
C HIS A 20 4.00 -5.63 -10.35
N SER A 21 2.72 -5.32 -10.17
CA SER A 21 2.24 -4.19 -9.39
C SER A 21 2.03 -4.49 -7.90
N VAL A 22 2.46 -5.64 -7.42
CA VAL A 22 2.40 -6.07 -6.00
C VAL A 22 3.82 -6.16 -5.43
N SER A 23 3.93 -6.28 -4.11
CA SER A 23 5.22 -6.48 -3.43
C SER A 23 5.90 -7.77 -3.89
N ALA A 24 7.24 -7.76 -3.93
CA ALA A 24 8.02 -8.96 -4.22
C ALA A 24 7.78 -10.05 -3.17
N PHE A 25 7.59 -9.66 -1.91
CA PHE A 25 7.19 -10.54 -0.81
C PHE A 25 5.90 -11.29 -1.11
N THR A 26 4.81 -10.58 -1.42
CA THR A 26 3.51 -11.19 -1.68
C THR A 26 3.57 -12.09 -2.91
N LEU A 27 4.25 -11.65 -3.97
CA LEU A 27 4.40 -12.42 -5.20
C LEU A 27 5.19 -13.71 -4.98
N LEU A 28 6.35 -13.64 -4.30
CA LEU A 28 7.18 -14.79 -4.00
C LEU A 28 6.36 -15.85 -3.26
N LEU A 29 5.68 -15.45 -2.19
CA LEU A 29 4.88 -16.37 -1.36
C LEU A 29 3.71 -16.96 -2.13
N PHE A 30 3.04 -16.17 -2.97
CA PHE A 30 1.97 -16.65 -3.83
C PHE A 30 2.47 -17.75 -4.79
N ILE A 31 3.61 -17.51 -5.46
CA ILE A 31 4.21 -18.48 -6.38
C ILE A 31 4.69 -19.72 -5.63
N TRP A 32 5.33 -19.52 -4.47
CA TRP A 32 5.85 -20.57 -3.61
C TRP A 32 4.73 -21.54 -3.18
N GLU A 33 3.61 -21.04 -2.68
CA GLU A 33 2.45 -21.88 -2.31
C GLU A 33 1.83 -22.57 -3.51
N ARG A 34 1.67 -21.87 -4.64
CA ARG A 34 1.11 -22.44 -5.88
C ARG A 34 1.94 -23.59 -6.42
N LYS A 35 3.27 -23.51 -6.28
CA LYS A 35 4.22 -24.57 -6.64
C LYS A 35 4.38 -25.64 -5.54
N LYS A 36 3.48 -25.69 -4.54
CA LYS A 36 3.51 -26.62 -3.40
C LYS A 36 4.79 -26.52 -2.55
N ARG A 37 5.26 -25.29 -2.33
CA ARG A 37 6.40 -24.94 -1.46
C ARG A 37 7.71 -25.65 -1.88
N PRO A 38 8.21 -25.38 -3.09
CA PRO A 38 9.29 -26.17 -3.71
C PRO A 38 10.68 -25.96 -3.10
N PHE A 39 10.86 -24.94 -2.25
CA PHE A 39 12.10 -24.62 -1.56
C PHE A 39 11.79 -24.11 -0.14
N LEU A 40 12.80 -24.00 0.73
CA LEU A 40 12.63 -23.47 2.07
C LEU A 40 12.71 -21.93 2.06
N ILE A 41 11.81 -21.30 2.81
CA ILE A 41 11.86 -19.88 3.16
C ILE A 41 12.10 -19.81 4.66
N ASP A 42 12.91 -18.85 5.11
CA ASP A 42 13.17 -18.64 6.54
C ASP A 42 11.86 -18.58 7.33
N SER A 43 11.79 -19.35 8.41
CA SER A 43 10.63 -19.36 9.30
C SER A 43 10.27 -17.97 9.83
N GLU A 44 11.25 -17.09 10.07
CA GLU A 44 10.98 -15.72 10.53
C GLU A 44 10.19 -14.90 9.49
N MET A 45 10.37 -15.21 8.20
CA MET A 45 9.66 -14.56 7.09
C MET A 45 8.24 -15.12 6.90
N LEU A 46 7.91 -16.24 7.55
CA LEU A 46 6.62 -16.93 7.46
C LEU A 46 5.76 -16.76 8.74
N ILE A 47 6.27 -16.08 9.77
CA ILE A 47 5.54 -15.83 11.02
C ILE A 47 4.26 -15.05 10.71
N ASP A 48 3.13 -15.54 11.24
CA ASP A 48 1.80 -14.94 11.11
C ASP A 48 1.36 -14.71 9.65
N LEU A 49 1.87 -15.51 8.70
CA LEU A 49 1.53 -15.32 7.29
C LEU A 49 0.04 -15.65 7.03
N PRO A 50 -0.78 -14.68 6.60
CA PRO A 50 -2.19 -14.94 6.35
C PRO A 50 -2.40 -15.82 5.12
N SER A 51 -3.39 -16.71 5.22
CA SER A 51 -4.01 -17.38 4.07
C SER A 51 -4.58 -16.31 3.12
N LEU A 52 -4.47 -16.55 1.81
CA LEU A 52 -5.14 -15.73 0.79
C LEU A 52 -6.63 -16.07 0.61
N GLU A 53 -7.16 -16.99 1.42
CA GLU A 53 -8.59 -17.30 1.44
C GLU A 53 -9.41 -16.03 1.69
N GLY A 54 -10.41 -15.79 0.84
CA GLY A 54 -11.26 -14.61 0.90
C GLY A 54 -10.59 -13.31 0.44
N CYS A 55 -9.35 -13.35 -0.06
CA CYS A 55 -8.69 -12.17 -0.64
C CYS A 55 -9.18 -11.86 -2.05
N PHE A 56 -9.71 -12.85 -2.76
CA PHE A 56 -10.13 -12.74 -4.15
C PHE A 56 -11.50 -13.38 -4.34
N SER A 57 -12.32 -12.81 -5.22
CA SER A 57 -13.56 -13.48 -5.70
C SER A 57 -13.18 -14.67 -6.59
N PRO A 58 -14.00 -15.75 -6.66
CA PRO A 58 -13.74 -16.89 -7.54
C PRO A 58 -13.49 -16.51 -9.01
N GLU A 59 -14.19 -15.50 -9.52
CA GLU A 59 -14.04 -14.98 -10.89
C GLU A 59 -12.64 -14.38 -11.09
N PHE A 60 -12.18 -13.61 -10.10
CA PHE A 60 -10.86 -13.00 -10.11
C PHE A 60 -9.75 -14.05 -9.94
N GLU A 61 -9.95 -15.09 -9.13
CA GLU A 61 -9.01 -16.22 -9.04
C GLU A 61 -8.88 -16.95 -10.39
N LYS A 62 -10.01 -17.18 -11.08
CA LYS A 62 -10.02 -17.77 -12.42
C LYS A 62 -9.29 -16.87 -13.43
N LEU A 63 -9.51 -15.56 -13.36
CA LEU A 63 -8.81 -14.59 -14.19
C LEU A 63 -7.30 -14.63 -13.92
N MET A 64 -6.89 -14.56 -12.65
CA MET A 64 -5.47 -14.65 -12.27
C MET A 64 -4.84 -15.93 -12.81
N LYS A 65 -5.50 -17.08 -12.64
CA LYS A 65 -5.00 -18.36 -13.15
C LYS A 65 -4.73 -18.30 -14.66
N ARG A 66 -5.68 -17.76 -15.43
CA ARG A 66 -5.54 -17.59 -16.88
C ARG A 66 -4.41 -16.63 -17.24
N GLU A 67 -4.29 -15.51 -16.54
CA GLU A 67 -3.22 -14.52 -16.74
C GLU A 67 -1.84 -15.11 -16.44
N TYR A 68 -1.71 -15.93 -15.38
CA TYR A 68 -0.45 -16.61 -15.03
C TYR A 68 -0.02 -17.63 -16.07
N GLU A 69 -0.95 -18.31 -16.75
CA GLU A 69 -0.61 -19.20 -17.88
C GLU A 69 -0.02 -18.43 -19.06
N CYS A 70 -0.35 -17.14 -19.19
CA CYS A 70 0.20 -16.25 -20.20
C CYS A 70 1.59 -15.72 -19.82
N MET A 71 1.97 -15.71 -18.54
CA MET A 71 3.25 -15.15 -18.09
C MET A 71 4.47 -15.91 -18.61
N LYS A 72 4.31 -17.11 -19.17
CA LYS A 72 5.40 -17.82 -19.88
C LYS A 72 5.85 -17.07 -21.15
N PHE A 73 5.01 -16.19 -21.68
CA PHE A 73 5.29 -15.33 -22.81
C PHE A 73 5.80 -13.99 -22.30
N ASN A 74 7.05 -13.95 -21.84
CA ASN A 74 7.72 -12.73 -21.39
C ASN A 74 9.20 -12.74 -21.80
N SER A 75 9.75 -11.56 -22.06
CA SER A 75 11.17 -11.27 -22.25
C SER A 75 11.84 -10.79 -20.96
N GLY A 76 11.05 -10.40 -19.96
CA GLY A 76 11.53 -10.06 -18.62
C GLY A 76 10.42 -9.59 -17.68
N LYS A 77 10.80 -9.36 -16.42
CA LYS A 77 9.90 -8.98 -15.33
C LYS A 77 10.30 -7.63 -14.73
N ILE A 78 9.32 -6.78 -14.48
CA ILE A 78 9.49 -5.48 -13.85
C ILE A 78 8.70 -5.48 -12.56
N TYR A 79 9.32 -5.09 -11.45
CA TYR A 79 8.67 -5.06 -10.14
C TYR A 79 8.44 -3.61 -9.68
N ASN A 80 7.23 -3.32 -9.18
CA ASN A 80 6.92 -2.09 -8.46
C ASN A 80 7.50 -2.11 -7.03
N THR A 81 8.79 -2.30 -6.91
CA THR A 81 9.50 -2.28 -5.62
C THR A 81 10.93 -1.84 -5.84
N CYS A 82 11.70 -1.73 -4.76
CA CYS A 82 13.13 -1.45 -4.80
C CYS A 82 13.92 -2.39 -3.89
N ARG A 83 15.20 -2.58 -4.22
CA ARG A 83 16.12 -3.43 -3.42
C ARG A 83 16.30 -2.95 -1.99
N VAL A 84 16.13 -1.65 -1.73
CA VAL A 84 16.17 -1.09 -0.36
C VAL A 84 15.13 -1.73 0.56
N MET A 85 13.96 -2.09 0.02
CA MET A 85 12.86 -2.66 0.79
C MET A 85 12.80 -4.19 0.72
N GLU A 86 13.05 -4.76 -0.45
CA GLU A 86 12.66 -6.15 -0.74
C GLU A 86 13.78 -7.00 -1.36
N SER A 87 15.08 -6.64 -1.20
CA SER A 87 16.17 -7.40 -1.83
C SER A 87 16.10 -8.91 -1.59
N PRO A 88 15.91 -9.42 -0.34
CA PRO A 88 15.88 -10.87 -0.12
C PRO A 88 14.79 -11.58 -0.93
N PHE A 89 13.64 -10.95 -1.12
CA PHE A 89 12.52 -11.51 -1.88
C PHE A 89 12.78 -11.44 -3.39
N LEU A 90 13.38 -10.35 -3.88
CA LEU A 90 13.80 -10.20 -5.28
C LEU A 90 14.87 -11.22 -5.66
N ASP A 91 15.81 -11.50 -4.75
CA ASP A 91 16.87 -12.47 -4.97
C ASP A 91 16.33 -13.91 -5.00
N LEU A 92 15.36 -14.23 -4.12
CA LEU A 92 14.63 -15.50 -4.17
C LEU A 92 13.77 -15.65 -5.44
N LEU A 93 13.09 -14.58 -5.89
CA LEU A 93 12.37 -14.58 -7.16
C LEU A 93 13.29 -14.82 -8.35
N LEU A 94 14.50 -14.25 -8.33
CA LEU A 94 15.49 -14.49 -9.38
C LEU A 94 15.97 -15.94 -9.39
N LYS A 95 16.32 -16.45 -8.20
CA LYS A 95 16.97 -17.75 -8.05
C LYS A 95 16.03 -18.93 -8.23
N GLU A 96 14.83 -18.85 -7.66
CA GLU A 96 13.95 -20.02 -7.47
C GLU A 96 12.70 -19.98 -8.38
N VAL A 97 12.38 -18.81 -8.94
CA VAL A 97 11.15 -18.61 -9.72
C VAL A 97 11.43 -18.30 -11.18
N THR A 98 12.54 -17.64 -11.46
CA THR A 98 12.92 -17.13 -12.78
C THR A 98 13.91 -18.12 -13.41
N ASN A 99 13.77 -18.37 -14.71
CA ASN A 99 14.72 -19.22 -15.43
C ASN A 99 16.04 -18.45 -15.67
N ASN A 100 17.17 -19.13 -15.79
CA ASN A 100 18.51 -18.50 -15.96
C ASN A 100 18.62 -17.47 -17.12
N ASN A 101 17.69 -17.48 -18.07
CA ASN A 101 17.66 -16.56 -19.21
C ASN A 101 16.66 -15.41 -19.06
N GLU A 102 15.78 -15.43 -18.06
CA GLU A 102 14.79 -14.37 -17.84
C GLU A 102 15.43 -13.21 -17.05
N LYS A 103 15.26 -11.99 -17.55
CA LYS A 103 15.76 -10.78 -16.89
C LYS A 103 14.71 -10.19 -15.94
N GLN A 104 15.17 -9.55 -14.87
CA GLN A 104 14.29 -8.81 -13.98
C GLN A 104 14.87 -7.47 -13.54
N TRP A 105 13.97 -6.52 -13.24
CA TRP A 105 14.34 -5.21 -12.70
C TRP A 105 13.36 -4.76 -11.62
N ALA A 106 13.87 -4.25 -10.50
CA ALA A 106 13.07 -3.58 -9.49
C ALA A 106 13.08 -2.07 -9.76
N LEU A 107 11.98 -1.56 -10.32
CA LEU A 107 11.93 -0.19 -10.86
C LEU A 107 11.00 0.75 -10.05
N GLY A 108 10.45 0.28 -8.94
CA GLY A 108 9.71 1.11 -7.99
C GLY A 108 10.64 1.91 -7.05
N PRO A 109 10.11 2.86 -6.26
CA PRO A 109 8.78 3.46 -6.42
C PRO A 109 8.61 4.17 -7.77
N PHE A 110 7.38 4.14 -8.29
CA PHE A 110 6.98 4.92 -9.46
C PHE A 110 6.29 6.25 -9.08
N ASN A 111 5.96 6.44 -7.80
CA ASN A 111 5.53 7.75 -7.29
C ASN A 111 6.74 8.69 -7.12
N PRO A 112 6.52 10.02 -7.23
CA PRO A 112 7.52 10.99 -6.80
C PRO A 112 8.00 10.74 -5.37
N VAL A 113 9.32 10.77 -5.17
CA VAL A 113 9.97 10.62 -3.86
C VAL A 113 10.50 11.95 -3.30
N THR A 114 10.42 13.01 -4.10
CA THR A 114 10.77 14.38 -3.73
C THR A 114 9.73 15.34 -4.29
N PHE A 115 9.40 16.36 -3.52
CA PHE A 115 8.52 17.45 -3.93
C PHE A 115 9.34 18.74 -4.01
N PRO A 116 9.20 19.54 -5.07
CA PRO A 116 9.86 20.83 -5.12
C PRO A 116 9.40 21.68 -3.93
N LYS A 117 10.33 22.29 -3.20
CA LYS A 117 10.00 23.19 -2.08
C LYS A 117 9.20 24.42 -2.53
N ASN A 118 9.31 24.79 -3.81
CA ASN A 118 8.64 25.93 -4.42
C ASN A 118 8.10 25.57 -5.81
N GLY A 119 6.78 25.40 -5.94
CA GLY A 119 6.05 25.54 -7.21
C GLY A 119 4.95 24.49 -7.45
N PRO A 120 4.07 24.71 -8.44
CA PRO A 120 3.34 25.94 -8.75
C PRO A 120 2.12 26.07 -7.83
N ASN A 121 1.42 27.19 -7.95
CA ASN A 121 0.15 27.54 -7.31
C ASN A 121 -0.98 26.55 -7.70
N THR A 122 -0.87 25.27 -7.33
CA THR A 122 -2.02 24.37 -7.28
C THR A 122 -2.94 24.96 -6.23
N LYS A 123 -4.21 25.15 -6.55
CA LYS A 123 -5.22 25.58 -5.58
C LYS A 123 -5.09 24.63 -4.38
N SER A 124 -4.42 25.06 -3.30
CA SER A 124 -4.04 24.17 -2.21
C SER A 124 -5.32 23.51 -1.71
N HIS A 125 -5.42 22.19 -1.93
CA HIS A 125 -6.55 21.40 -1.49
C HIS A 125 -6.82 21.73 -0.02
N THR A 126 -8.09 21.81 0.40
CA THR A 126 -8.47 22.25 1.75
C THR A 126 -7.73 21.47 2.85
N CYS A 127 -7.48 20.18 2.62
CA CYS A 127 -6.64 19.34 3.48
C CYS A 127 -5.21 19.87 3.65
N LEU A 128 -4.56 20.30 2.58
CA LEU A 128 -3.19 20.81 2.63
C LEU A 128 -3.14 22.14 3.38
N LEU A 129 -4.08 23.05 3.12
CA LEU A 129 -4.21 24.31 3.86
C LEU A 129 -4.48 24.13 5.36
N TRP A 130 -5.15 23.04 5.72
CA TRP A 130 -5.36 22.70 7.12
C TRP A 130 -4.12 22.05 7.73
N LEU A 131 -3.41 21.18 6.99
CA LEU A 131 -2.14 20.58 7.41
C LEU A 131 -1.07 21.63 7.68
N ASP A 132 -1.01 22.70 6.88
CA ASP A 132 -0.08 23.84 7.08
C ASP A 132 -0.19 24.48 8.47
N LYS A 133 -1.33 24.30 9.16
CA LYS A 133 -1.62 24.84 10.49
C LYS A 133 -1.36 23.85 11.63
N GLN A 134 -0.92 22.63 11.32
CA GLN A 134 -0.74 21.56 12.30
C GLN A 134 0.74 21.34 12.60
N GLU A 135 1.03 20.92 13.83
CA GLU A 135 2.38 20.59 14.26
C GLU A 135 2.96 19.41 13.46
N PRO A 136 4.30 19.36 13.26
CA PRO A 136 4.96 18.25 12.59
C PRO A 136 4.61 16.88 13.20
N ASN A 137 4.34 15.89 12.35
CA ASN A 137 3.97 14.52 12.74
C ASN A 137 2.72 14.40 13.64
N SER A 138 1.83 15.39 13.68
CA SER A 138 0.66 15.42 14.57
C SER A 138 -0.64 14.87 13.96
N VAL A 139 -0.68 14.62 12.65
CA VAL A 139 -1.90 14.23 11.92
C VAL A 139 -1.82 12.81 11.38
N ILE A 140 -2.85 12.00 11.62
CA ILE A 140 -3.01 10.70 10.94
C ILE A 140 -3.90 10.83 9.70
N LEU A 141 -3.42 10.36 8.54
CA LEU A 141 -4.27 10.14 7.38
C LEU A 141 -5.02 8.82 7.57
N VAL A 142 -6.32 8.82 7.30
CA VAL A 142 -7.17 7.63 7.30
C VAL A 142 -7.75 7.46 5.89
N SER A 143 -7.30 6.42 5.18
CA SER A 143 -7.82 6.10 3.85
C SER A 143 -7.67 4.61 3.53
N PHE A 144 -8.73 4.03 2.98
CA PHE A 144 -8.81 2.60 2.68
C PHE A 144 -8.81 2.30 1.17
N GLY A 145 -8.28 3.23 0.38
CA GLY A 145 -8.20 3.10 -1.08
C GLY A 145 -9.54 3.36 -1.75
N THR A 146 -9.66 2.95 -3.02
CA THR A 146 -10.82 3.26 -3.87
C THR A 146 -11.76 2.07 -4.10
N THR A 147 -11.38 0.88 -3.63
CA THR A 147 -12.08 -0.39 -3.87
C THR A 147 -12.67 -0.98 -2.61
N THR A 148 -12.57 -0.27 -1.48
CA THR A 148 -13.04 -0.73 -0.17
C THR A 148 -14.35 -0.04 0.17
N SER A 149 -15.27 -0.77 0.79
CA SER A 149 -16.42 -0.18 1.46
C SER A 149 -16.58 -0.80 2.86
N PHE A 150 -17.14 -0.02 3.79
CA PHE A 150 -17.42 -0.45 5.15
C PHE A 150 -18.92 -0.46 5.42
N SER A 151 -19.39 -1.28 6.37
CA SER A 151 -20.77 -1.16 6.90
C SER A 151 -20.93 0.13 7.71
N ASP A 152 -22.16 0.62 7.88
CA ASP A 152 -22.42 1.82 8.69
C ASP A 152 -22.00 1.61 10.15
N GLU A 153 -22.15 0.39 10.65
CA GLU A 153 -21.66 0.01 11.98
C GLU A 153 -20.14 0.16 12.10
N GLN A 154 -19.37 -0.29 11.10
CA GLN A 154 -17.92 -0.16 11.12
C GLN A 154 -17.47 1.29 10.96
N ILE A 155 -18.15 2.09 10.14
CA ILE A 155 -17.91 3.53 10.01
C ILE A 155 -18.15 4.23 11.35
N LYS A 156 -19.23 3.87 12.06
CA LYS A 156 -19.52 4.39 13.40
C LYS A 156 -18.42 4.07 14.40
N GLU A 157 -17.91 2.84 14.43
CA GLU A 157 -16.79 2.47 15.31
C GLU A 157 -15.49 3.20 14.96
N ILE A 158 -15.20 3.41 13.67
CA ILE A 158 -14.04 4.21 13.22
C ILE A 158 -14.20 5.66 13.69
N ALA A 159 -15.37 6.27 13.48
CA ALA A 159 -15.65 7.64 13.90
C ALA A 159 -15.45 7.82 15.41
N ILE A 160 -16.07 6.95 16.23
CA ILE A 160 -15.94 7.01 17.69
C ILE A 160 -14.48 6.78 18.12
N GLY A 161 -13.78 5.83 17.50
CA GLY A 161 -12.38 5.56 17.82
C GLY A 161 -11.43 6.71 17.49
N LEU A 162 -11.63 7.37 16.34
CA LEU A 162 -10.87 8.57 15.95
C LEU A 162 -11.14 9.72 16.91
N GLU A 163 -12.42 9.99 17.21
CA GLU A 163 -12.83 11.02 18.18
C GLU A 163 -12.16 10.79 19.54
N GLN A 164 -12.25 9.58 20.09
CA GLN A 164 -11.72 9.24 21.40
C GLN A 164 -10.20 9.14 21.48
N SER A 165 -9.51 9.04 20.34
CA SER A 165 -8.03 9.00 20.29
C SER A 165 -7.39 10.35 20.58
N GLU A 166 -8.17 11.43 20.48
CA GLU A 166 -7.71 12.81 20.64
C GLU A 166 -6.60 13.22 19.64
N GLN A 167 -6.27 12.35 18.69
CA GLN A 167 -5.30 12.62 17.63
C GLN A 167 -5.95 13.42 16.51
N LYS A 168 -5.17 14.29 15.87
CA LYS A 168 -5.65 15.01 14.69
C LYS A 168 -5.71 14.08 13.49
N PHE A 169 -6.73 14.18 12.65
CA PHE A 169 -6.89 13.26 11.52
C PHE A 169 -7.43 13.90 10.25
N ILE A 170 -7.05 13.34 9.10
CA ILE A 170 -7.77 13.53 7.84
C ILE A 170 -8.39 12.19 7.50
N TRP A 171 -9.72 12.14 7.38
CA TRP A 171 -10.42 10.92 7.03
C TRP A 171 -11.04 11.03 5.64
N VAL A 172 -10.50 10.27 4.70
CA VAL A 172 -11.06 10.09 3.37
C VAL A 172 -12.19 9.07 3.47
N LEU A 173 -13.43 9.56 3.43
CA LEU A 173 -14.65 8.78 3.60
C LEU A 173 -15.55 9.07 2.40
N ARG A 174 -15.36 8.32 1.31
CA ARG A 174 -16.00 8.65 0.04
C ARG A 174 -17.46 8.27 0.04
N ASP A 175 -18.34 9.21 -0.32
CA ASP A 175 -19.77 8.92 -0.50
C ASP A 175 -20.01 8.06 -1.77
N ALA A 176 -19.02 8.02 -2.67
CA ALA A 176 -18.96 7.13 -3.82
C ALA A 176 -18.41 5.73 -3.51
N ASP A 177 -18.31 5.33 -2.23
CA ASP A 177 -18.31 3.93 -1.81
C ASP A 177 -19.68 3.33 -2.15
N LYS A 178 -19.96 3.26 -3.46
CA LYS A 178 -21.18 2.69 -4.03
C LYS A 178 -21.32 1.33 -3.36
N GLY A 179 -22.48 1.10 -2.76
CA GLY A 179 -22.87 -0.22 -2.28
C GLY A 179 -22.57 -1.25 -3.36
N ASN A 180 -22.36 -2.52 -2.95
CA ASN A 180 -22.15 -3.69 -3.80
C ASN A 180 -22.40 -3.38 -5.29
N VAL A 181 -21.42 -3.57 -6.17
CA VAL A 181 -21.62 -3.37 -7.62
C VAL A 181 -22.81 -4.22 -8.15
N PHE A 182 -23.27 -5.19 -7.36
CA PHE A 182 -24.46 -6.03 -7.55
C PHE A 182 -25.79 -5.46 -7.05
N THR A 183 -25.80 -4.36 -6.29
CA THR A 183 -27.00 -3.69 -5.78
C THR A 183 -27.19 -2.36 -6.48
N LYS A 184 -28.35 -2.17 -7.12
CA LYS A 184 -28.75 -0.99 -7.91
C LYS A 184 -28.91 0.32 -7.11
N ASP A 185 -28.49 0.39 -5.85
CA ASP A 185 -28.68 1.58 -5.04
C ASP A 185 -27.41 2.45 -5.07
N SER A 186 -27.38 3.35 -6.05
CA SER A 186 -26.29 4.31 -6.26
C SER A 186 -26.32 5.50 -5.29
N SER A 187 -27.00 5.39 -4.13
CA SER A 187 -27.28 6.52 -3.24
C SER A 187 -27.07 6.27 -1.75
N ARG A 188 -26.19 5.33 -1.36
CA ARG A 188 -25.83 5.16 0.05
C ARG A 188 -25.18 6.43 0.59
N LYS A 189 -25.89 7.14 1.47
CA LYS A 189 -25.33 8.24 2.27
C LYS A 189 -24.75 7.66 3.55
N ILE A 190 -23.48 7.92 3.79
CA ILE A 190 -22.79 7.46 5.00
C ILE A 190 -23.29 8.30 6.19
N GLU A 191 -23.96 7.65 7.14
CA GLU A 191 -24.43 8.29 8.38
C GLU A 191 -23.38 8.19 9.48
N LEU A 192 -22.85 9.35 9.91
CA LEU A 192 -21.94 9.46 11.04
C LEU A 192 -22.71 9.64 12.34
N PRO A 193 -22.10 9.39 13.52
CA PRO A 193 -22.71 9.71 14.81
C PRO A 193 -23.21 11.15 14.83
N LYS A 194 -24.43 11.37 15.32
CA LYS A 194 -25.05 12.71 15.37
C LYS A 194 -24.09 13.73 15.99
N GLY A 195 -23.83 14.83 15.29
CA GLY A 195 -22.95 15.91 15.74
C GLY A 195 -21.45 15.62 15.65
N PHE A 196 -21.03 14.53 14.98
CA PHE A 196 -19.63 14.13 14.92
C PHE A 196 -18.74 15.19 14.25
N GLU A 197 -19.13 15.68 13.08
CA GLU A 197 -18.34 16.67 12.34
C GLU A 197 -18.14 17.96 13.16
N GLU A 198 -19.16 18.39 13.91
CA GLU A 198 -19.09 19.54 14.80
C GLU A 198 -18.15 19.32 15.99
N ARG A 199 -18.13 18.11 16.56
CA ARG A 199 -17.24 17.75 17.68
C ARG A 199 -15.78 17.64 17.25
N VAL A 200 -15.52 17.20 16.02
CA VAL A 200 -14.15 17.00 15.52
C VAL A 200 -13.63 18.16 14.66
N LYS A 201 -14.40 19.22 14.42
CA LYS A 201 -14.04 20.33 13.50
C LYS A 201 -12.66 20.96 13.73
N GLU A 202 -12.15 20.93 14.97
CA GLU A 202 -10.83 21.45 15.33
C GLU A 202 -9.72 20.39 15.26
N LYS A 203 -10.09 19.11 15.29
CA LYS A 203 -9.17 17.97 15.34
C LYS A 203 -9.07 17.22 14.01
N GLY A 204 -10.07 17.29 13.15
CA GLY A 204 -10.01 16.57 11.90
C GLY A 204 -10.87 17.09 10.77
N ILE A 205 -10.54 16.61 9.58
CA ILE A 205 -11.26 16.91 8.34
C ILE A 205 -11.80 15.61 7.76
N LEU A 206 -13.04 15.66 7.28
CA LEU A 206 -13.63 14.62 6.46
C LEU A 206 -13.54 15.03 5.00
N VAL A 207 -13.08 14.10 4.17
CA VAL A 207 -12.96 14.28 2.72
C VAL A 207 -13.90 13.28 2.05
N ARG A 208 -14.99 13.79 1.48
CA ARG A 208 -16.05 12.99 0.83
C ARG A 208 -15.75 12.61 -0.62
N ASP A 209 -14.78 13.29 -1.22
CA ASP A 209 -14.40 13.11 -2.61
C ASP A 209 -12.96 12.57 -2.73
N TRP A 210 -12.24 13.06 -3.73
CA TRP A 210 -10.83 12.78 -3.90
C TRP A 210 -9.98 13.56 -2.89
N ALA A 211 -8.89 12.95 -2.44
CA ALA A 211 -7.89 13.58 -1.58
C ALA A 211 -6.50 13.43 -2.23
N PRO A 212 -5.63 14.44 -2.16
CA PRO A 212 -4.25 14.37 -2.66
C PRO A 212 -3.39 13.53 -1.69
N GLN A 213 -3.59 12.21 -1.71
CA GLN A 213 -3.04 11.28 -0.72
C GLN A 213 -1.51 11.38 -0.65
N LEU A 214 -0.83 11.40 -1.80
CA LEU A 214 0.62 11.45 -1.83
C LEU A 214 1.15 12.78 -1.26
N GLU A 215 0.50 13.90 -1.57
CA GLU A 215 0.86 15.22 -1.03
C GLU A 215 0.59 15.29 0.47
N ILE A 216 -0.53 14.73 0.95
CA ILE A 216 -0.82 14.59 2.39
C ILE A 216 0.27 13.76 3.07
N LEU A 217 0.64 12.61 2.51
CA LEU A 217 1.69 11.75 3.06
C LEU A 217 3.07 12.44 3.05
N SER A 218 3.33 13.31 2.08
CA SER A 218 4.58 14.09 1.99
C SER A 218 4.64 15.28 2.96
N HIS A 219 3.50 15.69 3.52
CA HIS A 219 3.41 16.87 4.38
C HIS A 219 4.06 16.63 5.74
N CYS A 220 4.83 17.62 6.25
CA CYS A 220 5.58 17.48 7.49
C CYS A 220 4.70 17.22 8.73
N SER A 221 3.46 17.69 8.73
CA SER A 221 2.47 17.47 9.78
C SER A 221 1.86 16.07 9.78
N THR A 222 2.03 15.28 8.73
CA THR A 222 1.54 13.90 8.68
C THR A 222 2.44 12.97 9.49
N GLY A 223 1.87 12.36 10.52
CA GLY A 223 2.53 11.45 11.44
C GLY A 223 2.05 10.01 11.35
N GLY A 224 1.06 9.68 10.55
CA GLY A 224 0.66 8.28 10.42
C GLY A 224 -0.30 8.05 9.29
N PHE A 225 -0.45 6.78 8.92
CA PHE A 225 -1.39 6.38 7.91
C PHE A 225 -2.18 5.14 8.34
N LEU A 226 -3.46 5.31 8.69
CA LEU A 226 -4.41 4.20 8.82
C LEU A 226 -4.80 3.77 7.41
N SER A 227 -4.32 2.61 7.00
CA SER A 227 -4.35 2.16 5.61
C SER A 227 -4.82 0.73 5.45
N HIS A 228 -5.56 0.50 4.37
CA HIS A 228 -5.86 -0.82 3.83
C HIS A 228 -4.62 -1.61 3.37
N CYS A 229 -3.43 -1.02 3.31
CA CYS A 229 -2.19 -1.69 2.90
C CYS A 229 -2.17 -2.19 1.44
N GLY A 230 -2.93 -1.55 0.55
CA GLY A 230 -2.74 -1.74 -0.90
C GLY A 230 -1.33 -1.30 -1.31
N TRP A 231 -0.71 -2.03 -2.23
CA TRP A 231 0.74 -1.89 -2.46
C TRP A 231 1.16 -0.47 -2.88
N ASN A 232 0.37 0.21 -3.72
CA ASN A 232 0.65 1.61 -4.07
C ASN A 232 0.65 2.52 -2.84
N SER A 233 -0.34 2.39 -1.96
CA SER A 233 -0.43 3.16 -0.72
C SER A 233 0.72 2.84 0.25
N CYS A 234 1.18 1.58 0.30
CA CYS A 234 2.39 1.22 1.01
C CYS A 234 3.62 1.94 0.42
N MET A 235 3.83 1.88 -0.89
CA MET A 235 4.97 2.52 -1.55
C MET A 235 4.99 4.04 -1.33
N GLU A 236 3.85 4.71 -1.41
CA GLU A 236 3.72 6.14 -1.12
C GLU A 236 4.11 6.44 0.34
N SER A 237 3.54 5.70 1.30
CA SER A 237 3.80 5.90 2.74
C SER A 237 5.27 5.68 3.11
N VAL A 238 5.87 4.57 2.65
CA VAL A 238 7.26 4.24 2.96
C VAL A 238 8.21 5.23 2.30
N SER A 239 7.95 5.62 1.05
CA SER A 239 8.75 6.63 0.35
C SER A 239 8.70 8.01 1.02
N MET A 240 7.61 8.33 1.72
CA MET A 240 7.46 9.57 2.50
C MET A 240 7.87 9.43 3.97
N GLY A 241 8.20 8.22 4.42
CA GLY A 241 8.64 7.97 5.80
C GLY A 241 7.51 8.04 6.84
N VAL A 242 6.28 7.74 6.41
CA VAL A 242 5.09 7.72 7.26
C VAL A 242 4.82 6.28 7.73
N PRO A 243 4.75 6.01 9.04
CA PRO A 243 4.44 4.68 9.56
C PRO A 243 2.94 4.33 9.38
N ILE A 244 2.63 3.04 9.29
CA ILE A 244 1.30 2.56 8.90
C ILE A 244 0.58 1.86 10.05
N ALA A 245 -0.68 2.24 10.29
CA ALA A 245 -1.64 1.44 11.03
C ALA A 245 -2.39 0.56 10.02
N ALA A 246 -2.06 -0.74 10.01
CA ALA A 246 -2.45 -1.68 8.98
C ALA A 246 -3.84 -2.28 9.22
N TRP A 247 -4.72 -2.10 8.25
CA TRP A 247 -6.08 -2.64 8.26
C TRP A 247 -6.40 -3.32 6.91
N PRO A 248 -5.78 -4.47 6.60
CA PRO A 248 -5.94 -5.13 5.31
C PRO A 248 -7.39 -5.57 5.05
N MET A 249 -7.87 -5.39 3.82
CA MET A 249 -9.26 -5.63 3.40
C MET A 249 -9.41 -6.77 2.39
N HIS A 250 -8.51 -6.92 1.42
CA HIS A 250 -8.57 -7.97 0.39
C HIS A 250 -7.24 -8.08 -0.40
N SER A 251 -7.20 -8.92 -1.43
CA SER A 251 -6.10 -9.07 -2.39
C SER A 251 -4.73 -9.32 -1.74
N ASP A 252 -3.72 -8.53 -2.07
CA ASP A 252 -2.35 -8.59 -1.55
C ASP A 252 -2.20 -7.95 -0.16
N GLN A 253 -3.22 -7.20 0.28
CA GLN A 253 -3.16 -6.35 1.47
C GLN A 253 -2.81 -7.11 2.76
N PRO A 254 -3.34 -8.32 3.05
CA PRO A 254 -2.99 -9.05 4.26
C PRO A 254 -1.50 -9.37 4.35
N ARG A 255 -0.88 -9.75 3.23
CA ARG A 255 0.56 -10.03 3.19
C ARG A 255 1.39 -8.75 3.23
N ASN A 256 0.93 -7.70 2.57
CA ASN A 256 1.57 -6.39 2.70
C ASN A 256 1.54 -5.90 4.16
N ALA A 257 0.46 -6.15 4.91
CA ALA A 257 0.40 -5.82 6.34
C ALA A 257 1.48 -6.56 7.14
N VAL A 258 1.76 -7.83 6.86
CA VAL A 258 2.87 -8.58 7.47
C VAL A 258 4.23 -7.98 7.08
N LEU A 259 4.45 -7.68 5.79
CA LEU A 259 5.68 -7.03 5.32
C LEU A 259 5.93 -5.71 6.07
N ILE A 260 4.91 -4.87 6.20
CA ILE A 260 5.00 -3.56 6.86
C ILE A 260 5.24 -3.69 8.37
N THR A 261 4.52 -4.58 9.05
CA THR A 261 4.47 -4.61 10.52
C THR A 261 5.49 -5.55 11.15
N LYS A 262 5.79 -6.68 10.51
CA LYS A 262 6.67 -7.73 11.06
C LYS A 262 8.07 -7.70 10.44
N ILE A 263 8.17 -7.54 9.12
CA ILE A 263 9.44 -7.56 8.41
C ILE A 263 10.13 -6.19 8.47
N LEU A 264 9.48 -5.15 7.95
CA LEU A 264 10.02 -3.77 7.95
C LEU A 264 9.88 -3.08 9.31
N LYS A 265 8.94 -3.53 10.15
CA LYS A 265 8.70 -3.02 11.50
C LYS A 265 8.44 -1.50 11.53
N ILE A 266 7.68 -1.01 10.56
CA ILE A 266 7.30 0.40 10.37
C ILE A 266 5.80 0.64 10.55
N GLY A 267 5.13 -0.23 11.28
CA GLY A 267 3.70 -0.12 11.49
C GLY A 267 3.17 -1.06 12.57
N ILE A 268 1.87 -0.95 12.81
CA ILE A 268 1.10 -1.80 13.73
C ILE A 268 -0.10 -2.39 13.01
N VAL A 269 -0.56 -3.56 13.45
CA VAL A 269 -1.82 -4.14 12.97
C VAL A 269 -2.99 -3.57 13.76
N VAL A 270 -4.00 -3.07 13.05
CA VAL A 270 -5.29 -2.63 13.62
C VAL A 270 -6.34 -3.73 13.50
N ARG A 271 -6.34 -4.43 12.35
CA ARG A 271 -7.21 -5.57 12.11
C ARG A 271 -6.38 -6.75 11.58
N GLU A 272 -6.36 -7.83 12.35
CA GLU A 272 -5.80 -9.10 11.88
C GLU A 272 -6.68 -9.70 10.78
N TRP A 273 -6.06 -10.28 9.75
CA TRP A 273 -6.80 -10.89 8.63
C TRP A 273 -7.68 -12.08 9.05
N ALA A 274 -7.24 -12.81 10.08
CA ALA A 274 -8.03 -13.88 10.68
C ALA A 274 -9.41 -13.39 11.16
N ASN A 275 -9.48 -12.14 11.61
CA ASN A 275 -10.69 -11.51 12.17
C ASN A 275 -11.38 -10.58 11.16
N ARG A 276 -11.16 -10.78 9.85
CA ARG A 276 -11.66 -9.90 8.77
C ARG A 276 -13.18 -9.71 8.74
N ASN A 277 -13.94 -10.68 9.25
CA ASN A 277 -15.40 -10.65 9.32
C ASN A 277 -15.92 -10.05 10.64
N GLU A 278 -15.03 -9.74 11.59
CA GLU A 278 -15.40 -9.16 12.87
C GLU A 278 -15.40 -7.64 12.78
N LEU A 279 -16.33 -7.04 13.53
CA LEU A 279 -16.37 -5.60 13.72
C LEU A 279 -15.19 -5.15 14.58
N VAL A 280 -14.36 -4.26 14.04
CA VAL A 280 -13.29 -3.63 14.81
C VAL A 280 -13.90 -2.53 15.67
N LYS A 281 -13.91 -2.75 16.98
CA LYS A 281 -14.46 -1.81 17.95
C LYS A 281 -13.64 -0.53 18.03
N SER A 282 -14.30 0.58 18.32
CA SER A 282 -13.76 1.92 18.53
C SER A 282 -12.58 1.95 19.49
N ASN A 283 -12.61 1.16 20.57
CA ASN A 283 -11.49 1.04 21.51
C ASN A 283 -10.22 0.47 20.86
N VAL A 284 -10.34 -0.43 19.88
CA VAL A 284 -9.20 -0.95 19.11
C VAL A 284 -8.65 0.15 18.20
N VAL A 285 -9.53 0.83 17.46
CA VAL A 285 -9.15 1.97 16.60
C VAL A 285 -8.42 3.04 17.42
N LYS A 286 -9.02 3.48 18.53
CA LYS A 286 -8.46 4.44 19.48
C LYS A 286 -7.05 4.04 19.89
N LYS A 287 -6.89 2.85 20.48
CA LYS A 287 -5.60 2.37 21.02
C LYS A 287 -4.54 2.27 19.94
N CYS A 288 -4.90 1.84 18.73
CA CYS A 288 -3.94 1.75 17.63
C CYS A 288 -3.50 3.15 17.17
N VAL A 289 -4.43 4.06 16.99
CA VAL A 289 -4.14 5.45 16.59
C VAL A 289 -3.26 6.13 17.66
N GLU A 290 -3.62 6.03 18.94
CA GLU A 290 -2.81 6.55 20.06
C GLU A 290 -1.41 5.92 20.10
N LYS A 291 -1.32 4.59 19.93
CA LYS A 291 -0.03 3.89 19.94
C LYS A 291 0.86 4.34 18.79
N LEU A 292 0.34 4.49 17.58
CA LEU A 292 1.14 4.91 16.43
C LEU A 292 1.59 6.37 16.54
N MET A 293 0.72 7.24 17.05
CA MET A 293 0.92 8.69 17.03
C MET A 293 1.58 9.25 18.29
N ALA A 294 1.35 8.65 19.46
CA ALA A 294 1.68 9.22 20.76
C ALA A 294 2.32 8.21 21.73
N SER A 295 3.09 7.25 21.22
CA SER A 295 3.85 6.30 22.05
C SER A 295 5.29 6.14 21.58
N LYS A 296 6.18 5.71 22.50
CA LYS A 296 7.57 5.39 22.18
C LYS A 296 7.70 4.35 21.06
N GLY A 297 6.83 3.34 21.05
CA GLY A 297 6.82 2.34 19.98
C GLY A 297 6.41 2.93 18.62
N GLY A 298 5.52 3.92 18.62
CA GLY A 298 5.17 4.69 17.43
C GLY A 298 6.35 5.53 16.91
N ASP A 299 7.11 6.16 17.82
CA ASP A 299 8.32 6.93 17.48
C ASP A 299 9.41 6.04 16.87
N GLU A 300 9.62 4.84 17.40
CA GLU A 300 10.55 3.86 16.83
C GLU A 300 10.15 3.45 15.40
N MET A 301 8.86 3.17 15.16
CA MET A 301 8.35 2.84 13.83
C MET A 301 8.50 4.01 12.87
N ARG A 302 8.23 5.22 13.32
CA ARG A 302 8.41 6.47 12.56
C ARG A 302 9.88 6.69 12.18
N ASN A 303 10.80 6.48 13.11
CA ASN A 303 12.23 6.65 12.84
C ASN A 303 12.72 5.61 11.81
N LYS A 304 12.25 4.36 11.90
CA LYS A 304 12.53 3.33 10.88
C LYS A 304 11.92 3.69 9.52
N ALA A 305 10.68 4.17 9.48
CA ALA A 305 10.04 4.62 8.24
C ALA A 305 10.82 5.79 7.62
N LYS A 306 11.24 6.78 8.43
CA LYS A 306 12.08 7.89 7.98
C LYS A 306 13.42 7.42 7.43
N TYR A 307 14.09 6.49 8.11
CA TYR A 307 15.33 5.88 7.62
C TYR A 307 15.14 5.23 6.25
N LEU A 308 14.13 4.36 6.10
CA LEU A 308 13.81 3.74 4.82
C LEU A 308 13.51 4.77 3.73
N SER A 309 12.76 5.83 4.05
CA SER A 309 12.46 6.89 3.09
C SER A 309 13.72 7.61 2.57
N VAL A 310 14.72 7.79 3.44
CA VAL A 310 16.01 8.38 3.06
C VAL A 310 16.77 7.43 2.14
N GLU A 311 16.84 6.14 2.47
CA GLU A 311 17.52 5.15 1.65
C GLU A 311 16.83 4.97 0.28
N ILE A 312 15.50 5.02 0.23
CA ILE A 312 14.73 5.02 -1.01
C ILE A 312 15.09 6.25 -1.85
N ARG A 313 15.09 7.46 -1.28
CA ARG A 313 15.46 8.68 -2.01
C ARG A 313 16.90 8.60 -2.55
N LYS A 314 17.85 8.09 -1.77
CA LYS A 314 19.22 7.83 -2.24
C LYS A 314 19.26 6.83 -3.38
N SER A 315 18.44 5.77 -3.33
CA SER A 315 18.39 4.76 -4.40
C SER A 315 17.90 5.32 -5.74
N VAL A 316 17.01 6.31 -5.71
CA VAL A 316 16.43 6.97 -6.90
C VAL A 316 17.35 8.04 -7.48
N ALA A 317 18.20 8.65 -6.64
CA ALA A 317 19.18 9.64 -7.07
C ALA A 317 20.23 9.05 -8.03
N GLU A 318 20.99 9.92 -8.69
CA GLU A 318 22.06 9.52 -9.60
C GLU A 318 23.10 8.65 -8.88
N GLY A 319 23.48 7.53 -9.51
CA GLY A 319 24.35 6.50 -8.91
C GLY A 319 23.66 5.60 -7.87
N GLY A 320 22.40 5.84 -7.52
CA GLY A 320 21.62 5.01 -6.61
C GLY A 320 21.21 3.65 -7.22
N ILE A 321 21.01 2.64 -6.38
CA ILE A 321 20.74 1.27 -6.86
C ILE A 321 19.52 1.15 -7.77
N LYS A 322 18.43 1.87 -7.47
CA LYS A 322 17.23 1.89 -8.30
C LYS A 322 17.52 2.58 -9.63
N ARG A 323 18.28 3.67 -9.62
CA ARG A 323 18.71 4.37 -10.84
C ARG A 323 19.56 3.46 -11.73
N ILE A 324 20.50 2.71 -11.15
CA ILE A 324 21.32 1.72 -11.85
C ILE A 324 20.43 0.62 -12.48
N GLU A 325 19.44 0.10 -11.77
CA GLU A 325 18.50 -0.88 -12.32
C GLU A 325 17.67 -0.30 -13.48
N LEU A 326 17.26 0.97 -13.38
CA LEU A 326 16.57 1.67 -14.47
C LEU A 326 17.46 1.87 -15.69
N ASP A 327 18.70 2.31 -15.50
CA ASP A 327 19.66 2.53 -16.59
C ASP A 327 20.03 1.19 -17.27
N SER A 328 20.12 0.10 -16.49
CA SER A 328 20.26 -1.27 -17.01
C SER A 328 19.06 -1.70 -17.85
N PHE A 329 17.83 -1.42 -17.40
CA PHE A 329 16.62 -1.70 -18.16
C PHE A 329 16.56 -0.89 -19.46
N ILE A 330 16.85 0.42 -19.41
CA ILE A 330 16.89 1.29 -20.58
C ILE A 330 17.93 0.78 -21.58
N SER A 331 19.15 0.53 -21.14
CA SER A 331 20.22 0.00 -21.99
C SER A 331 19.84 -1.33 -22.64
N HIS A 332 19.08 -2.17 -21.93
CA HIS A 332 18.58 -3.42 -22.48
C HIS A 332 17.55 -3.20 -23.59
N ILE A 333 16.57 -2.31 -23.42
CA ILE A 333 15.50 -2.10 -24.40
C ILE A 333 15.92 -1.23 -25.60
N THR A 334 17.03 -0.49 -25.50
CA THR A 334 17.57 0.35 -26.59
C THR A 334 18.75 -0.30 -27.34
N ARG A 335 18.97 -1.60 -27.13
CA ARG A 335 20.13 -2.33 -27.67
C ARG A 335 20.11 -2.56 -29.17
#